data_AF-A0A094E254-F1
#
_entry.id   AF-A0A094E254-F1
#
_cell.length_a   1.000
_cell.length_b   1.000
_cell.length_c   1.000
_cell.angle_alpha   90.00
_cell.angle_beta   90.00
_cell.angle_gamma   90.00
#
_symmetry.space_group_name_H-M   'P 1'
#
loop_
_entity.id
_entity.type
_entity.pdbx_description
1 polymer ?
#
loop_
_entity_poly.entity_id
_entity_poly.type
_entity_poly.pdbx_seq_one_letter_code
_entity_poly.pdbx_strand_id
1 'polypeptide(L)'
;MLIPPPSAFFNNITYKPAKVPTLYTALTSGLTATNPAIYGQYTHPFVLSHNQIVDIVINNNDPGKHPFHLHGHAFQAIWRSAEEAGPFDATRDTDFSKTPMRRDTLMVRPNGNMVLRFKADNPGVWLFHCHIEWHVDSGLIATMVEAPLEMQKTISIPEDHYEACKSAGTGTKGNAAGNTEDLLDLTGENKPPGPLPDGFTPRGIVAMTFSIVSALLGLGFITWYGLADMGAAEKENERRRVADSSIIESPRSE
;
A
#
# COMPACT_ATOMS: atom_id res chain seq x y z
N MET A 1 13.61 -7.08 14.92
CA MET A 1 12.17 -7.38 14.75
C MET A 1 11.61 -6.25 13.92
N LEU A 2 11.50 -6.46 12.61
CA LEU A 2 11.00 -5.43 11.69
C LEU A 2 9.49 -5.31 11.92
N ILE A 3 9.02 -4.11 12.25
CA ILE A 3 7.59 -3.78 12.27
C ILE A 3 7.07 -4.10 10.86
N PRO A 4 6.00 -4.89 10.69
CA PRO A 4 5.44 -5.13 9.37
C PRO A 4 5.10 -3.77 8.72
N PRO A 5 5.39 -3.60 7.42
CA PRO A 5 5.07 -2.35 6.74
C PRO A 5 3.60 -2.00 6.92
N PRO A 6 3.23 -0.70 6.95
CA PRO A 6 1.85 -0.29 7.09
C PRO A 6 1.01 -0.93 5.98
N SER A 7 -0.09 -1.61 6.35
CA SER A 7 -1.01 -2.21 5.40
C SER A 7 -1.91 -1.13 4.78
N ALA A 8 -2.15 -1.24 3.48
CA ALA A 8 -3.14 -0.45 2.76
C ALA A 8 -4.29 -1.36 2.35
N PHE A 9 -5.50 -0.82 2.23
CA PHE A 9 -6.68 -1.65 2.02
C PHE A 9 -7.78 -0.94 1.24
N PHE A 10 -8.61 -1.75 0.59
CA PHE A 10 -9.95 -1.36 0.20
C PHE A 10 -10.94 -2.15 1.06
N ASN A 11 -11.95 -1.50 1.64
CA ASN A 11 -13.03 -2.16 2.39
C ASN A 11 -12.54 -3.17 3.45
N ASN A 12 -11.51 -2.81 4.21
CA ASN A 12 -10.83 -3.67 5.21
C ASN A 12 -10.13 -4.91 4.64
N ILE A 13 -9.92 -4.99 3.33
CA ILE A 13 -9.15 -6.05 2.66
C ILE A 13 -7.82 -5.48 2.19
N THR A 14 -6.74 -5.99 2.78
CA THR A 14 -5.37 -5.80 2.29
C THR A 14 -5.06 -6.90 1.29
N TYR A 15 -4.67 -6.50 0.08
CA TYR A 15 -4.43 -7.45 -1.00
C TYR A 15 -3.31 -8.43 -0.66
N LYS A 16 -3.55 -9.71 -0.92
CA LYS A 16 -2.51 -10.73 -1.03
C LYS A 16 -2.67 -11.53 -2.32
N PRO A 17 -1.58 -11.73 -3.09
CA PRO A 17 -1.62 -12.57 -4.27
C PRO A 17 -2.12 -13.98 -3.94
N ALA A 18 -2.99 -14.52 -4.78
CA ALA A 18 -3.40 -15.92 -4.72
C ALA A 18 -2.22 -16.87 -5.01
N LYS A 19 -2.32 -18.13 -4.57
CA LYS A 19 -1.32 -19.17 -4.89
C LYS A 19 -1.35 -19.58 -6.35
N VAL A 20 -2.53 -19.51 -6.97
CA VAL A 20 -2.75 -19.68 -8.40
C VAL A 20 -3.14 -18.30 -8.95
N PRO A 21 -2.44 -17.78 -9.98
CA PRO A 21 -2.81 -16.50 -10.56
C PRO A 21 -4.26 -16.52 -11.05
N THR A 22 -4.99 -15.45 -10.77
CA THR A 22 -6.45 -15.34 -10.99
C THR A 22 -6.86 -15.70 -12.43
N LEU A 23 -6.04 -15.36 -13.43
CA LEU A 23 -6.26 -15.73 -14.83
C LEU A 23 -6.36 -17.26 -15.00
N TYR A 24 -5.41 -18.02 -14.44
CA TYR A 24 -5.42 -19.48 -14.52
C TYR A 24 -6.59 -20.09 -13.75
N THR A 25 -6.93 -19.56 -12.57
CA THR A 25 -8.13 -19.96 -11.84
C THR A 25 -9.37 -19.78 -12.71
N ALA A 26 -9.52 -18.61 -13.35
CA ALA A 26 -10.67 -18.32 -14.19
C ALA A 26 -10.72 -19.23 -15.44
N LEU A 27 -9.59 -19.54 -16.07
CA LEU A 27 -9.55 -20.42 -17.24
C LEU A 27 -9.79 -21.90 -16.92
N THR A 28 -9.57 -22.34 -15.67
CA THR A 28 -9.59 -23.76 -15.27
C THR A 28 -10.78 -24.14 -14.39
N SER A 29 -11.65 -23.18 -14.05
CA SER A 29 -12.81 -23.38 -13.17
C SER A 29 -14.14 -23.60 -13.90
N GLY A 30 -14.15 -23.57 -15.23
CA GLY A 30 -15.36 -23.76 -16.03
C GLY A 30 -16.46 -22.77 -15.65
N LEU A 31 -17.68 -23.27 -15.44
CA LEU A 31 -18.83 -22.43 -15.07
C LEU A 31 -18.68 -21.75 -13.71
N THR A 32 -17.90 -22.34 -12.79
CA THR A 32 -17.67 -21.78 -11.45
C THR A 32 -16.87 -20.48 -11.49
N ALA A 33 -16.26 -20.14 -12.62
CA ALA A 33 -15.54 -18.89 -12.83
C ALA A 33 -16.40 -17.63 -12.61
N THR A 34 -17.73 -17.74 -12.66
CA THR A 34 -18.61 -16.61 -12.34
C THR A 34 -18.78 -16.36 -10.84
N ASN A 35 -18.29 -17.26 -9.97
CA ASN A 35 -18.40 -17.11 -8.53
C ASN A 35 -17.16 -16.40 -7.97
N PRO A 36 -17.28 -15.19 -7.39
CA PRO A 36 -16.13 -14.45 -6.87
C PRO A 36 -15.36 -15.19 -5.77
N ALA A 37 -16.00 -16.12 -5.03
CA ALA A 37 -15.39 -16.83 -3.92
C ALA A 37 -14.15 -17.65 -4.33
N ILE A 38 -14.12 -18.21 -5.54
CA ILE A 38 -12.99 -19.05 -5.97
C ILE A 38 -11.69 -18.25 -6.16
N TYR A 39 -11.79 -16.93 -6.29
CA TYR A 39 -10.65 -16.04 -6.46
C TYR A 39 -10.04 -15.59 -5.12
N GLY A 40 -10.59 -16.06 -4.00
CA GLY A 40 -10.05 -15.82 -2.66
C GLY A 40 -10.48 -14.48 -2.06
N GLN A 41 -10.59 -14.44 -0.75
CA GLN A 41 -11.05 -13.24 -0.04
C GLN A 41 -10.07 -12.08 -0.20
N TYR A 42 -8.77 -12.37 -0.10
CA TYR A 42 -7.71 -11.37 -0.02
C TYR A 42 -7.18 -10.91 -1.37
N THR A 43 -7.70 -11.42 -2.50
CA THR A 43 -7.45 -10.81 -3.82
C THR A 43 -8.43 -9.68 -4.15
N HIS A 44 -9.42 -9.47 -3.27
CA HIS A 44 -10.54 -8.54 -3.41
C HIS A 44 -11.18 -8.60 -4.81
N PRO A 45 -11.79 -9.75 -5.17
CA PRO A 45 -12.27 -10.01 -6.52
C PRO A 45 -13.65 -9.40 -6.78
N PHE A 46 -13.80 -8.82 -7.97
CA PHE A 46 -15.08 -8.37 -8.53
C PHE A 46 -15.30 -9.05 -9.86
N VAL A 47 -16.32 -9.91 -9.96
CA VAL A 47 -16.68 -10.56 -11.23
C VAL A 47 -17.64 -9.67 -12.00
N LEU A 48 -17.29 -9.31 -13.22
CA LEU A 48 -18.04 -8.39 -14.07
C LEU A 48 -18.69 -9.13 -15.24
N SER A 49 -19.92 -8.75 -15.58
CA SER A 49 -20.62 -9.30 -16.74
C SER A 49 -20.15 -8.67 -18.04
N HIS A 50 -20.20 -9.41 -19.14
CA HIS A 50 -19.80 -8.90 -20.45
C HIS A 50 -20.68 -7.71 -20.88
N ASN A 51 -20.05 -6.65 -21.37
CA ASN A 51 -20.66 -5.37 -21.75
C ASN A 51 -21.39 -4.59 -20.62
N GLN A 52 -21.19 -4.98 -19.35
CA GLN A 52 -21.74 -4.24 -18.22
C GLN A 52 -21.11 -2.84 -18.14
N ILE A 53 -21.92 -1.82 -17.86
CA ILE A 53 -21.41 -0.49 -17.47
C ILE A 53 -21.14 -0.52 -15.98
N VAL A 54 -19.90 -0.25 -15.59
CA VAL A 54 -19.41 -0.34 -14.22
C VAL A 54 -18.99 1.04 -13.75
N ASP A 55 -19.52 1.45 -12.60
CA ASP A 55 -19.09 2.64 -11.87
C ASP A 55 -18.26 2.21 -10.65
N ILE A 56 -17.00 2.65 -10.59
CA ILE A 56 -16.12 2.49 -9.44
C ILE A 56 -16.19 3.78 -8.63
N VAL A 57 -16.76 3.71 -7.43
CA VAL A 57 -16.76 4.80 -6.45
C VAL A 57 -15.59 4.62 -5.52
N ILE A 58 -14.72 5.62 -5.43
CA ILE A 58 -13.53 5.61 -4.58
C ILE A 58 -13.69 6.71 -3.55
N ASN A 59 -13.72 6.31 -2.28
CA ASN A 59 -13.70 7.20 -1.14
C ASN A 59 -12.31 7.13 -0.51
N ASN A 60 -11.62 8.26 -0.47
CA ASN A 60 -10.32 8.36 0.15
C ASN A 60 -10.49 8.73 1.62
N ASN A 61 -10.16 7.80 2.51
CA ASN A 61 -10.16 8.01 3.96
C ASN A 61 -8.74 8.30 4.49
N ASP A 62 -7.82 8.69 3.61
CA ASP A 62 -6.44 9.06 3.90
C ASP A 62 -6.18 10.52 3.45
N PRO A 63 -5.39 11.30 4.23
CA PRO A 63 -5.02 12.67 3.86
C PRO A 63 -4.03 12.75 2.69
N GLY A 64 -3.54 11.61 2.20
CA GLY A 64 -2.65 11.49 1.06
C GLY A 64 -3.37 11.60 -0.29
N LYS A 65 -2.55 11.67 -1.34
CA LYS A 65 -2.97 11.68 -2.74
C LYS A 65 -2.66 10.31 -3.35
N HIS A 66 -3.65 9.67 -3.95
CA HIS A 66 -3.48 8.33 -4.51
C HIS A 66 -3.87 8.30 -6.00
N PRO A 67 -2.91 8.15 -6.93
CA PRO A 67 -3.19 7.89 -8.34
C PRO A 67 -3.69 6.46 -8.50
N PHE A 68 -4.98 6.26 -8.74
CA PHE A 68 -5.52 4.93 -9.04
C PHE A 68 -5.47 4.65 -10.53
N HIS A 69 -4.95 3.47 -10.86
CA HIS A 69 -4.81 2.93 -12.21
C HIS A 69 -5.72 1.71 -12.39
N LEU A 70 -6.33 1.60 -13.58
CA LEU A 70 -7.11 0.43 -14.00
C LEU A 70 -6.44 -0.20 -15.23
N HIS A 71 -6.10 -1.48 -15.12
CA HIS A 71 -5.58 -2.24 -16.25
C HIS A 71 -6.69 -2.49 -17.29
N GLY A 72 -6.30 -2.68 -18.56
CA GLY A 72 -7.22 -3.09 -19.63
C GLY A 72 -8.21 -2.02 -20.13
N HIS A 73 -8.33 -0.88 -19.45
CA HIS A 73 -9.36 0.13 -19.73
C HIS A 73 -8.88 1.57 -19.61
N ALA A 74 -9.37 2.43 -20.50
CA ALA A 74 -9.37 3.89 -20.33
C ALA A 74 -10.78 4.33 -19.89
N PHE A 75 -10.95 4.53 -18.59
CA PHE A 75 -12.22 4.88 -17.97
C PHE A 75 -12.60 6.36 -18.18
N GLN A 76 -13.89 6.64 -18.07
CA GLN A 76 -14.45 7.98 -17.98
C GLN A 76 -14.39 8.47 -16.53
N ALA A 77 -13.78 9.62 -16.28
CA ALA A 77 -13.87 10.29 -14.99
C ALA A 77 -15.12 11.17 -14.94
N ILE A 78 -16.22 10.61 -14.43
CA ILE A 78 -17.53 11.29 -14.44
C ILE A 78 -17.71 12.24 -13.26
N TRP A 79 -16.97 12.00 -12.17
CA TRP A 79 -17.00 12.80 -10.94
C TRP A 79 -15.64 12.79 -10.24
N ARG A 80 -15.27 13.92 -9.66
CA ARG A 80 -14.11 14.04 -8.76
C ARG A 80 -14.33 15.23 -7.82
N SER A 81 -14.41 14.96 -6.52
CA SER A 81 -14.65 15.99 -5.51
C SER A 81 -13.44 16.93 -5.34
N ALA A 82 -13.63 18.01 -4.58
CA ALA A 82 -12.54 18.77 -3.97
C ALA A 82 -11.83 17.95 -2.87
N GLU A 83 -10.71 18.46 -2.35
CA GLU A 83 -10.07 17.91 -1.14
C GLU A 83 -11.04 18.10 0.06
N GLU A 84 -10.98 17.20 1.05
CA GLU A 84 -11.81 17.26 2.28
C GLU A 84 -13.34 17.21 2.07
N ALA A 85 -13.80 16.79 0.88
CA ALA A 85 -15.23 16.72 0.57
C ALA A 85 -15.99 15.57 1.28
N GLY A 86 -15.24 14.64 1.88
CA GLY A 86 -15.78 13.43 2.50
C GLY A 86 -16.18 12.36 1.47
N PRO A 87 -16.93 11.33 1.91
CA PRO A 87 -17.37 10.24 1.04
C PRO A 87 -18.37 10.74 -0.01
N PHE A 88 -18.40 10.02 -1.15
CA PHE A 88 -19.38 10.22 -2.21
C PHE A 88 -20.80 9.93 -1.69
N ASP A 89 -21.73 10.83 -1.96
CA ASP A 89 -23.14 10.68 -1.63
C ASP A 89 -23.98 10.81 -2.91
N ALA A 90 -24.57 9.72 -3.38
CA ALA A 90 -25.34 9.69 -4.62
C ALA A 90 -26.60 10.59 -4.61
N THR A 91 -27.06 11.04 -3.45
CA THR A 91 -28.20 11.97 -3.33
C THR A 91 -27.77 13.43 -3.48
N ARG A 92 -26.54 13.75 -3.06
CA ARG A 92 -25.96 15.10 -3.10
C ARG A 92 -25.12 15.32 -4.36
N ASP A 93 -24.31 14.33 -4.71
CA ASP A 93 -23.25 14.39 -5.71
C ASP A 93 -23.79 13.91 -7.07
N THR A 94 -24.70 14.68 -7.65
CA THR A 94 -25.48 14.31 -8.84
C THR A 94 -25.04 15.01 -10.14
N ASP A 95 -24.19 16.04 -10.05
CA ASP A 95 -23.72 16.82 -11.20
C ASP A 95 -22.55 16.14 -11.92
N PHE A 96 -22.85 15.05 -12.63
CA PHE A 96 -21.85 14.33 -13.42
C PHE A 96 -21.48 15.07 -14.71
N SER A 97 -20.20 14.98 -15.09
CA SER A 97 -19.75 15.55 -16.35
C SER A 97 -20.46 14.92 -17.55
N LYS A 98 -21.09 15.74 -18.38
CA LYS A 98 -21.74 15.31 -19.64
C LYS A 98 -20.72 14.87 -20.71
N THR A 99 -19.47 15.30 -20.57
CA THR A 99 -18.39 14.98 -21.51
C THR A 99 -17.14 14.63 -20.71
N PRO A 100 -17.13 13.45 -20.06
CA PRO A 100 -16.08 13.08 -19.12
C PRO A 100 -14.75 12.85 -19.86
N MET A 101 -13.66 13.32 -19.26
CA MET A 101 -12.31 13.00 -19.70
C MET A 101 -12.07 11.49 -19.56
N ARG A 102 -11.35 10.90 -20.52
CA ARG A 102 -10.94 9.49 -20.50
C ARG A 102 -9.44 9.34 -20.26
N ARG A 103 -9.06 8.44 -19.35
CA ARG A 103 -7.67 8.04 -19.07
C ARG A 103 -7.64 6.72 -18.28
N ASP A 104 -6.46 6.16 -18.07
CA ASP A 104 -6.25 4.93 -17.31
C ASP A 104 -5.84 5.14 -15.84
N THR A 105 -5.40 6.35 -15.47
CA THR A 105 -4.83 6.63 -14.15
C THR A 105 -5.29 7.99 -13.64
N LEU A 106 -6.01 8.07 -12.52
CA LEU A 106 -6.49 9.33 -11.97
C LEU A 106 -6.25 9.41 -10.46
N MET A 107 -5.82 10.58 -10.00
CA MET A 107 -5.56 10.84 -8.58
C MET A 107 -6.84 11.14 -7.81
N VAL A 108 -7.16 10.35 -6.80
CA VAL A 108 -8.13 10.79 -5.78
C VAL A 108 -7.46 11.81 -4.86
N ARG A 109 -8.22 12.82 -4.47
CA ARG A 109 -7.75 13.92 -3.62
C ARG A 109 -7.77 13.52 -2.13
N PRO A 110 -7.00 14.20 -1.25
CA PRO A 110 -7.05 14.01 0.19
C PRO A 110 -8.48 14.07 0.73
N ASN A 111 -8.86 13.07 1.53
CA ASN A 111 -10.17 13.01 2.20
C ASN A 111 -11.39 13.29 1.28
N GLY A 112 -11.24 12.99 -0.01
CA GLY A 112 -12.22 13.24 -1.05
C GLY A 112 -12.69 11.96 -1.72
N ASN A 113 -13.36 12.10 -2.86
CA ASN A 113 -13.90 10.97 -3.61
C ASN A 113 -13.83 11.19 -5.13
N MET A 114 -13.99 10.11 -5.89
CA MET A 114 -14.15 10.16 -7.34
C MET A 114 -14.99 8.98 -7.84
N VAL A 115 -15.64 9.16 -8.99
CA VAL A 115 -16.39 8.10 -9.66
C VAL A 115 -15.84 7.89 -11.07
N LEU A 116 -15.45 6.66 -11.36
CA LEU A 116 -14.91 6.23 -12.63
C LEU A 116 -15.90 5.31 -13.31
N ARG A 117 -16.20 5.53 -14.60
CA ARG A 117 -17.11 4.69 -15.38
C ARG A 117 -16.37 4.01 -16.52
N PHE A 118 -16.57 2.71 -16.69
CA PHE A 118 -16.08 1.99 -17.86
C PHE A 118 -17.08 0.92 -18.30
N LYS A 119 -16.89 0.41 -19.52
CA LYS A 119 -17.66 -0.70 -20.05
C LYS A 119 -16.79 -1.94 -19.98
N ALA A 120 -17.32 -3.02 -19.42
CA ALA A 120 -16.66 -4.32 -19.34
C ALA A 120 -16.71 -5.05 -20.70
N ASP A 121 -16.04 -4.51 -21.72
CA ASP A 121 -15.97 -5.03 -23.09
C ASP A 121 -14.62 -5.68 -23.49
N ASN A 122 -13.73 -5.91 -22.53
CA ASN A 122 -12.42 -6.54 -22.68
C ASN A 122 -12.26 -7.74 -21.71
N PRO A 123 -12.77 -8.94 -22.08
CA PRO A 123 -12.71 -10.14 -21.24
C PRO A 123 -11.28 -10.46 -20.78
N GLY A 124 -11.07 -10.55 -19.47
CA GLY A 124 -9.72 -10.58 -18.90
C GLY A 124 -9.71 -10.51 -17.38
N VAL A 125 -8.50 -10.45 -16.81
CA VAL A 125 -8.29 -10.15 -15.39
C VAL A 125 -7.49 -8.86 -15.29
N TRP A 126 -8.07 -7.85 -14.65
CA TRP A 126 -7.53 -6.50 -14.60
C TRP A 126 -7.34 -6.04 -13.17
N LEU A 127 -6.14 -5.58 -12.83
CA LEU A 127 -5.89 -4.99 -11.52
C LEU A 127 -6.39 -3.54 -11.48
N PHE A 128 -6.99 -3.18 -10.36
CA PHE A 128 -7.32 -1.81 -10.00
C PHE A 128 -6.54 -1.44 -8.74
N HIS A 129 -5.58 -0.53 -8.84
CA HIS A 129 -4.64 -0.28 -7.74
C HIS A 129 -4.13 1.15 -7.70
N CYS A 130 -3.59 1.56 -6.55
CA CYS A 130 -2.81 2.77 -6.48
C CYS A 130 -1.50 2.59 -7.24
N HIS A 131 -1.08 3.54 -8.06
CA HIS A 131 0.16 3.49 -8.85
C HIS A 131 1.37 4.06 -8.08
N ILE A 132 1.27 4.05 -6.76
CA ILE A 132 2.37 4.32 -5.86
C ILE A 132 2.86 2.96 -5.37
N GLU A 133 4.08 2.57 -5.76
CA GLU A 133 4.57 1.20 -5.60
C GLU A 133 4.55 0.71 -4.16
N TRP A 134 4.89 1.58 -3.20
CA TRP A 134 4.83 1.21 -1.79
C TRP A 134 3.39 0.99 -1.29
N HIS A 135 2.38 1.63 -1.89
CA HIS A 135 0.98 1.33 -1.58
C HIS A 135 0.52 0.01 -2.23
N VAL A 136 1.05 -0.34 -3.41
CA VAL A 136 0.82 -1.65 -4.06
C VAL A 136 1.37 -2.77 -3.20
N ASP A 137 2.63 -2.65 -2.75
CA ASP A 137 3.29 -3.63 -1.89
C ASP A 137 2.60 -3.75 -0.52
N SER A 138 2.11 -2.62 0.01
CA SER A 138 1.25 -2.58 1.20
C SER A 138 -0.16 -3.16 0.99
N GLY A 139 -0.56 -3.50 -0.24
CA GLY A 139 -1.81 -4.22 -0.55
C GLY A 139 -2.99 -3.39 -1.04
N LEU A 140 -2.77 -2.18 -1.57
CA LEU A 140 -3.84 -1.30 -2.11
C LEU A 140 -4.25 -1.69 -3.54
N ILE A 141 -4.80 -2.90 -3.69
CA ILE A 141 -5.16 -3.52 -4.97
C ILE A 141 -6.53 -4.19 -4.86
N ALA A 142 -7.30 -4.16 -5.95
CA ALA A 142 -8.48 -4.99 -6.19
C ALA A 142 -8.35 -5.68 -7.54
N THR A 143 -9.05 -6.81 -7.71
CA THR A 143 -8.99 -7.62 -8.94
C THR A 143 -10.34 -7.61 -9.63
N MET A 144 -10.38 -7.14 -10.88
CA MET A 144 -11.56 -7.20 -11.73
C MET A 144 -11.45 -8.46 -12.61
N VAL A 145 -12.39 -9.39 -12.48
CA VAL A 145 -12.50 -10.59 -13.32
C VAL A 145 -13.62 -10.36 -14.32
N GLU A 146 -13.25 -10.00 -15.54
CA GLU A 146 -14.16 -9.51 -16.54
C GLU A 146 -14.61 -10.61 -17.50
N ALA A 147 -15.92 -10.84 -17.56
CA ALA A 147 -16.56 -11.79 -18.47
C ALA A 147 -15.85 -13.16 -18.53
N PRO A 148 -15.67 -13.86 -17.39
CA PRO A 148 -14.80 -15.04 -17.32
C PRO A 148 -15.20 -16.17 -18.28
N LEU A 149 -16.49 -16.32 -18.58
CA LEU A 149 -16.98 -17.31 -19.55
C LEU A 149 -16.67 -16.93 -21.02
N GLU A 150 -16.60 -15.64 -21.34
CA GLU A 150 -16.15 -15.19 -22.67
C GLU A 150 -14.63 -15.25 -22.78
N MET A 151 -13.93 -14.93 -21.68
CA MET A 151 -12.48 -15.06 -21.56
C MET A 151 -12.03 -16.51 -21.83
N GLN A 152 -12.72 -17.51 -21.27
CA GLN A 152 -12.44 -18.94 -21.51
C GLN A 152 -12.55 -19.36 -22.99
N LYS A 153 -13.37 -18.68 -23.81
CA LYS A 153 -13.55 -19.00 -25.23
C LYS A 153 -12.51 -18.34 -26.12
N THR A 154 -11.93 -17.24 -25.67
CA THR A 154 -11.14 -16.33 -26.51
C THR A 154 -9.65 -16.35 -26.17
N ILE A 155 -9.29 -16.63 -24.91
CA ILE A 155 -7.90 -16.64 -24.46
C ILE A 155 -7.33 -18.06 -24.50
N SER A 156 -6.26 -18.22 -25.27
CA SER A 156 -5.36 -19.37 -25.22
C SER A 156 -4.01 -18.93 -24.65
N ILE A 157 -3.54 -19.60 -23.58
CA ILE A 157 -2.25 -19.28 -22.96
C ILE A 157 -1.12 -19.98 -23.73
N PRO A 158 -0.09 -19.24 -24.19
CA PRO A 158 1.09 -19.82 -24.84
C PRO A 158 1.92 -20.72 -23.88
N GLU A 159 2.70 -21.64 -24.43
CA GLU A 159 3.42 -22.66 -23.63
C GLU A 159 4.52 -22.06 -22.72
N ASP A 160 5.19 -21.00 -23.17
CA ASP A 160 6.22 -20.30 -22.40
C ASP A 160 5.70 -19.70 -21.09
N HIS A 161 4.42 -19.30 -21.05
CA HIS A 161 3.76 -18.88 -19.81
C HIS A 161 3.66 -20.01 -18.79
N TYR A 162 3.34 -21.24 -19.24
CA TYR A 162 3.27 -22.41 -18.35
C TYR A 162 4.66 -22.82 -17.86
N GLU A 163 5.67 -22.79 -18.74
CA GLU A 163 7.06 -23.06 -18.34
C GLU A 163 7.59 -22.01 -17.36
N ALA A 164 7.21 -20.73 -17.50
CA ALA A 164 7.53 -19.70 -16.52
C ALA A 164 6.91 -20.01 -15.15
N CYS A 165 5.61 -20.37 -15.09
CA CYS A 165 4.95 -20.77 -13.84
C CYS A 165 5.62 -22.00 -13.21
N LYS A 166 5.98 -23.00 -14.01
CA LYS A 166 6.68 -24.20 -13.55
C LYS A 166 8.06 -23.88 -12.99
N SER A 167 8.83 -23.01 -13.65
CA SER A 167 10.14 -22.58 -13.16
C SER A 167 10.05 -21.82 -11.82
N ALA A 168 8.96 -21.09 -11.60
CA ALA A 168 8.68 -20.34 -10.37
C ALA A 168 7.95 -21.17 -9.30
N GLY A 169 7.61 -22.45 -9.56
CA GLY A 169 6.79 -23.26 -8.64
C GLY A 169 5.37 -22.72 -8.43
N THR A 170 4.84 -21.95 -9.37
CA THR A 170 3.52 -21.33 -9.32
C THR A 170 2.45 -22.25 -9.91
N GLY A 171 1.34 -22.44 -9.20
CA GLY A 171 0.23 -23.27 -9.68
C GLY A 171 -0.51 -22.62 -10.85
N THR A 172 -0.99 -23.44 -11.79
CA THR A 172 -1.70 -23.00 -13.01
C THR A 172 -3.12 -23.56 -13.11
N LYS A 173 -3.62 -24.19 -12.04
CA LYS A 173 -4.98 -24.75 -11.94
C LYS A 173 -5.47 -24.63 -10.51
N GLY A 174 -6.78 -24.50 -10.35
CA GLY A 174 -7.45 -24.45 -9.04
C GLY A 174 -7.80 -23.04 -8.60
N ASN A 175 -8.38 -22.94 -7.41
CA ASN A 175 -8.82 -21.69 -6.80
C ASN A 175 -7.64 -20.89 -6.18
N ALA A 176 -7.94 -19.78 -5.50
CA ALA A 176 -6.92 -18.93 -4.89
C ALA A 176 -6.05 -19.61 -3.82
N ALA A 177 -6.54 -20.69 -3.20
CA ALA A 177 -5.81 -21.53 -2.26
C ALA A 177 -5.01 -22.66 -2.94
N GLY A 178 -5.18 -22.86 -4.25
CA GLY A 178 -4.57 -23.94 -5.02
C GLY A 178 -5.38 -25.23 -5.05
N ASN A 179 -6.62 -25.22 -4.55
CA ASN A 179 -7.47 -26.41 -4.53
C ASN A 179 -8.15 -26.61 -5.88
N THR A 180 -8.09 -27.85 -6.41
CA THR A 180 -8.60 -28.21 -7.74
C THR A 180 -9.87 -29.06 -7.71
N GLU A 181 -10.15 -29.73 -6.60
CA GLU A 181 -11.32 -30.61 -6.45
C GLU A 181 -12.55 -29.83 -5.99
N ASP A 182 -12.47 -29.21 -4.82
CA ASP A 182 -13.45 -28.25 -4.34
C ASP A 182 -12.92 -26.82 -4.50
N LEU A 183 -13.45 -26.11 -5.50
CA LEU A 183 -13.04 -24.75 -5.80
C LEU A 183 -13.52 -23.73 -4.76
N LEU A 184 -14.48 -24.09 -3.90
CA LEU A 184 -14.97 -23.22 -2.82
C LEU A 184 -14.19 -23.39 -1.51
N ASP A 185 -13.40 -24.47 -1.39
CA ASP A 185 -12.51 -24.63 -0.25
C ASP A 185 -11.30 -23.70 -0.37
N LEU A 186 -11.28 -22.61 0.41
CA LEU A 186 -10.17 -21.67 0.48
C LEU A 186 -9.17 -21.98 1.62
N THR A 187 -9.20 -23.19 2.16
CA THR A 187 -8.28 -23.60 3.23
C THR A 187 -6.83 -23.44 2.76
N GLY A 188 -6.09 -22.58 3.45
CA GLY A 188 -4.70 -22.29 3.14
C GLY A 188 -4.49 -21.19 2.10
N GLU A 189 -5.51 -20.40 1.73
CA GLU A 189 -5.30 -19.16 0.95
C GLU A 189 -4.30 -18.24 1.65
N ASN A 190 -3.59 -17.41 0.86
CA ASN A 190 -2.68 -16.42 1.40
C ASN A 190 -3.46 -15.32 2.15
N LYS A 191 -3.04 -14.99 3.37
CA LYS A 191 -3.69 -13.98 4.22
C LYS A 191 -2.73 -12.84 4.53
N PRO A 192 -3.20 -11.58 4.58
CA PRO A 192 -2.39 -10.47 5.04
C PRO A 192 -2.04 -10.65 6.53
N PRO A 193 -0.94 -10.04 7.00
CA PRO A 193 -0.67 -10.00 8.43
C PRO A 193 -1.85 -9.35 9.16
N GLY A 194 -2.18 -9.89 10.34
CA GLY A 194 -3.23 -9.33 11.17
C GLY A 194 -2.92 -7.90 11.62
N PRO A 195 -3.92 -7.15 12.12
CA PRO A 195 -3.70 -5.84 12.70
C PRO A 195 -2.62 -5.88 13.78
N LEU A 196 -1.83 -4.81 13.88
CA LEU A 196 -0.91 -4.66 15.00
C LEU A 196 -1.73 -4.61 16.31
N PRO A 197 -1.25 -5.26 17.39
CA PRO A 197 -1.93 -5.17 18.67
C PRO A 197 -1.99 -3.73 19.15
N ASP A 198 -3.09 -3.36 19.79
CA ASP A 198 -3.27 -2.01 20.33
C ASP A 198 -2.22 -1.71 21.41
N GLY A 199 -1.63 -0.53 21.32
CA GLY A 199 -0.69 0.01 22.30
C GLY A 199 0.73 -0.59 22.23
N PHE A 200 1.54 -0.24 23.22
CA PHE A 200 2.90 -0.75 23.32
C PHE A 200 2.89 -2.15 23.93
N THR A 201 3.60 -3.08 23.29
CA THR A 201 3.91 -4.37 23.93
C THR A 201 4.70 -4.12 25.24
N PRO A 202 4.66 -5.03 26.23
CA PRO A 202 5.47 -4.90 27.44
C PRO A 202 6.96 -4.69 27.14
N ARG A 203 7.46 -5.35 26.08
CA ARG A 203 8.83 -5.14 25.57
C ARG A 203 9.04 -3.71 25.05
N GLY A 204 8.07 -3.15 24.34
CA GLY A 204 8.08 -1.77 23.89
C GLY A 204 8.10 -0.78 25.06
N ILE A 205 7.28 -1.00 26.09
CA ILE A 205 7.27 -0.18 27.31
C ILE A 205 8.64 -0.22 28.01
N VAL A 206 9.20 -1.42 28.18
CA VAL A 206 10.53 -1.58 28.80
C VAL A 206 11.60 -0.84 27.99
N ALA A 207 11.64 -1.02 26.67
CA ALA A 207 12.60 -0.35 25.80
C ALA A 207 12.46 1.19 25.85
N MET A 208 11.21 1.70 25.85
CA MET A 208 10.92 3.12 25.99
C MET A 208 11.44 3.68 27.32
N THR A 209 11.13 2.98 28.43
CA THR A 209 11.57 3.39 29.77
C THR A 209 13.08 3.46 29.87
N PHE A 210 13.81 2.44 29.39
CA PHE A 210 15.27 2.48 29.40
C PHE A 210 15.84 3.60 28.53
N SER A 211 15.22 3.88 27.38
CA SER A 211 15.64 4.98 26.51
C SER A 211 15.47 6.34 27.20
N ILE A 212 14.34 6.54 27.89
CA ILE A 212 14.08 7.75 28.68
C ILE A 212 15.09 7.88 29.82
N VAL A 213 15.33 6.80 30.58
CA VAL A 213 16.29 6.80 31.69
C VAL A 213 17.70 7.13 31.18
N SER A 214 18.15 6.51 30.09
CA SER A 214 19.45 6.80 29.49
C SER A 214 19.57 8.26 29.02
N ALA A 215 18.51 8.82 28.42
CA ALA A 215 18.50 10.23 28.01
C ALA A 215 18.60 11.18 29.21
N LEU A 216 17.84 10.91 30.29
CA LEU A 216 17.88 11.70 31.52
C LEU A 216 19.23 11.59 32.22
N LEU A 217 19.83 10.40 32.28
CA LEU A 217 21.18 10.22 32.81
C LEU A 217 22.21 10.98 31.96
N GLY A 218 22.12 10.91 30.64
CA GLY A 218 23.00 11.67 29.73
C GLY A 218 22.92 13.18 29.97
N LEU A 219 21.70 13.73 30.07
CA LEU A 219 21.46 15.13 30.42
C LEU A 219 22.01 15.49 31.80
N GLY A 220 21.84 14.60 32.79
CA GLY A 220 22.39 14.77 34.13
C GLY A 220 23.92 14.82 34.15
N PHE A 221 24.58 13.91 33.41
CA PHE A 221 26.04 13.89 33.29
C PHE A 221 26.58 15.15 32.61
N ILE A 222 25.96 15.59 31.51
CA ILE A 222 26.36 16.83 30.82
C ILE A 222 26.22 18.03 31.76
N THR A 223 25.11 18.12 32.49
CA THR A 223 24.87 19.22 33.43
C THR A 223 25.87 19.20 34.57
N TRP A 224 26.16 18.01 35.13
CA TRP A 224 27.15 17.84 36.18
C TRP A 224 28.55 18.27 35.72
N TYR A 225 29.02 17.80 34.56
CA TYR A 225 30.32 18.20 34.01
C TYR A 225 30.36 19.67 33.60
N GLY A 226 29.27 20.22 33.09
CA GLY A 226 29.18 21.63 32.71
C GLY A 226 29.14 22.59 33.91
N LEU A 227 28.63 22.14 35.06
CA LEU A 227 28.64 22.90 36.32
C LEU A 227 29.84 22.57 37.21
N ALA A 228 30.51 21.45 36.98
CA ALA A 228 31.75 21.12 37.64
C ALA A 228 32.80 22.16 37.24
N ASP A 229 33.14 23.02 38.20
CA ASP A 229 34.08 24.11 38.01
C ASP A 229 35.43 23.52 37.58
N MET A 230 36.00 23.99 36.46
CA MET A 230 37.28 23.50 35.96
C MET A 230 38.29 23.48 37.11
N GLY A 231 38.94 22.34 37.33
CA GLY A 231 39.87 22.18 38.44
C GLY A 231 40.93 23.28 38.41
N ALA A 232 41.44 23.70 39.57
CA ALA A 232 42.38 24.81 39.67
C ALA A 232 43.59 24.67 38.70
N ALA A 233 44.05 23.44 38.47
CA ALA A 233 45.11 23.12 37.50
C ALA A 233 44.72 23.37 36.03
N GLU A 234 43.45 23.15 35.69
CA GLU A 234 42.92 23.35 34.33
C GLU A 234 42.63 24.83 34.07
N LYS A 235 42.13 25.57 35.08
CA LYS A 235 42.06 27.04 35.06
C LYS A 235 43.44 27.69 34.91
N GLU A 236 44.46 27.17 35.60
CA GLU A 236 45.85 27.65 35.50
C GLU A 236 46.41 27.38 34.09
N ASN A 237 46.18 26.18 33.54
CA ASN A 237 46.62 25.84 32.18
C ASN A 237 45.91 26.66 31.10
N GLU A 238 44.60 26.91 31.22
CA GLU A 238 43.89 27.82 30.30
C GLU A 238 44.41 29.25 30.42
N ARG A 239 44.63 29.76 31.64
CA ARG A 239 45.24 31.09 31.83
C ARG A 239 46.61 31.19 31.18
N ARG A 240 47.45 30.16 31.31
CA ARG A 240 48.75 30.09 30.62
C ARG A 240 48.59 30.03 29.11
N ARG A 241 47.64 29.25 28.58
CA ARG A 241 47.40 29.15 27.14
C ARG A 241 46.90 30.46 26.54
N VAL A 242 46.02 31.18 27.25
CA VAL A 242 45.52 32.50 26.87
C VAL A 242 46.63 33.55 26.95
N ALA A 243 47.49 33.49 27.98
CA ALA A 243 48.65 34.37 28.11
C ALA A 243 49.69 34.13 27.01
N ASP A 244 49.97 32.88 26.63
CA ASP A 244 50.86 32.58 25.51
C ASP A 244 50.27 33.04 24.17
N SER A 245 48.95 32.94 23.97
CA SER A 245 48.31 33.45 22.75
C SER A 245 48.31 34.97 22.65
N SER A 246 48.19 35.70 23.77
CA SER A 246 48.23 37.17 23.77
C SER A 246 49.64 37.73 23.62
N ILE A 247 50.68 36.94 23.92
CA ILE A 247 52.08 37.28 23.62
C ILE A 247 52.37 37.20 22.11
N ILE A 248 51.65 36.36 21.36
CA ILE A 248 51.82 36.20 19.91
C ILE A 248 51.13 37.33 19.12
N GLU A 249 50.13 38.02 19.69
CA GLU A 249 49.39 39.13 19.06
C GLU A 249 49.95 40.53 19.33
N SER A 250 51.11 40.67 19.98
CA SER A 250 51.77 41.98 20.11
C SER A 250 52.11 42.55 18.72
N PRO A 251 51.60 43.75 18.35
CA PRO A 251 51.76 44.29 17.00
C PRO A 251 53.22 44.63 16.73
N ARG A 252 53.76 44.13 15.62
CA ARG A 252 54.98 44.70 15.02
C ARG A 252 54.67 46.16 14.65
N SER A 253 55.20 47.10 15.42
CA SER A 253 55.33 48.49 14.98
C SER A 253 56.44 48.58 13.92
N GLU A 254 56.05 49.14 12.77
CA GLU A 254 56.79 49.71 11.63
C GLU A 254 58.25 49.28 11.37
#